data_AF-A0A2P6VD64-F1
#
_entry.id   AF-A0A2P6VD64-F1
#
_cell.length_a   1.000
_cell.length_b   1.000
_cell.length_c   1.000
_cell.angle_alpha   90.00
_cell.angle_beta   90.00
_cell.angle_gamma   90.00
#
_symmetry.space_group_name_H-M   'P 1'
#
loop_
_entity.id
_entity.type
_entity.pdbx_description
1 polymer ?
#
loop_
_entity_poly.entity_id
_entity_poly.type
_entity_poly.pdbx_seq_one_letter_code
_entity_poly.pdbx_strand_id
1 'polypeptide(L)'
;MSALTSAAALSGCAAFQSGRPARVSSSRRASVLVRADSALIVNTKGGGHAFLGLHLAKKLLADGHSVTILNDGDQAKLSAKAPFSQYASLGGAQVVWGNPTDASSIPAGPFDVVYDNNGKDMDNCKPLIDHFKGKVKHYVYVSSGGAYTANEVEPMHVEGDKRKSSAGHVAVEQYLEEADMPFTVFQPQYIYGPHTAKDCEQWFMERILRDRPVPIPGPGIQLTSLSHVDDLADMMARVPGNAAATREHFNLVSDRCITLDGIAKAVGAAAGKDVKIVHYDPAQMGLKKGEGFPFRTGHFFSSADKAKRVLGWQPKHNFLKDVEQLVADFKASGRLDKTPDFTPAASAAPSIRGTTLAVSASGAAAGAPLGNASVASLLSSGLITRQEASVYSSDQLAFLARKRSPSQRGAAARAAAASMPGAAGAGAAEVQAWLSRGVISKQAAATFSPEQLAFLARKRGGA
;
A
#
# COMPACT_ATOMS: atom_id res chain seq x y z
N MET A 1 27.81 68.08 60.18
CA MET A 1 27.27 69.31 59.55
C MET A 1 26.69 68.87 58.21
N SER A 2 25.41 68.95 57.88
CA SER A 2 24.22 69.55 58.50
C SER A 2 22.98 68.98 57.77
N ALA A 3 21.89 68.79 58.53
CA ALA A 3 20.44 68.88 58.21
C ALA A 3 19.88 68.14 56.96
N LEU A 4 18.92 67.19 57.10
CA LEU A 4 17.45 67.37 57.30
C LEU A 4 16.82 68.20 56.16
N THR A 5 15.93 67.67 55.31
CA THR A 5 14.48 67.41 55.47
C THR A 5 13.96 66.91 54.09
N SER A 6 12.86 66.17 53.88
CA SER A 6 11.59 66.02 54.58
C SER A 6 10.89 64.72 54.14
N ALA A 7 10.14 64.14 55.07
CA ALA A 7 9.21 63.04 54.88
C ALA A 7 7.83 63.51 54.39
N ALA A 8 7.11 62.61 53.71
CA ALA A 8 5.66 62.37 53.76
C ALA A 8 5.28 61.41 52.61
N ALA A 9 4.43 60.40 52.71
CA ALA A 9 3.74 59.80 53.83
C ALA A 9 3.33 58.36 53.43
N LEU A 10 3.14 57.55 54.46
CA LEU A 10 2.69 56.16 54.50
C LEU A 10 1.43 55.85 53.67
N SER A 11 1.37 54.67 53.04
CA SER A 11 0.40 53.62 53.43
C SER A 11 0.61 52.33 52.63
N GLY A 12 0.57 51.17 53.30
CA GLY A 12 0.38 49.86 52.65
C GLY A 12 1.54 48.87 52.77
N CYS A 13 1.88 48.48 53.99
CA CYS A 13 2.77 47.37 54.27
C CYS A 13 2.02 46.04 54.02
N ALA A 14 2.48 45.23 53.06
CA ALA A 14 2.22 43.79 53.03
C ALA A 14 3.52 43.08 52.65
N ALA A 15 4.16 42.50 53.66
CA ALA A 15 5.37 41.71 53.52
C ALA A 15 5.06 40.42 52.75
N PHE A 16 5.55 40.30 51.51
CA PHE A 16 5.69 38.99 50.87
C PHE A 16 7.01 38.37 51.34
N GLN A 17 6.91 37.48 52.32
CA GLN A 17 8.01 36.61 52.74
C GLN A 17 8.46 35.74 51.56
N SER A 18 9.77 35.72 51.34
CA SER A 18 10.46 34.86 50.39
C SER A 18 10.31 33.38 50.77
N GLY A 19 9.32 32.70 50.18
CA GLY A 19 9.22 31.24 50.21
C GLY A 19 10.18 30.62 49.20
N ARG A 20 11.19 29.87 49.67
CA ARG A 20 11.97 28.94 48.84
C ARG A 20 11.01 28.05 48.05
N PRO A 21 11.17 27.85 46.73
CA PRO A 21 10.34 26.89 46.01
C PRO A 21 10.68 25.49 46.52
N ALA A 22 9.70 24.83 47.13
CA ALA A 22 9.79 23.44 47.53
C ALA A 22 10.09 22.61 46.27
N ARG A 23 11.22 21.90 46.30
CA ARG A 23 11.63 20.96 45.27
C ARG A 23 10.64 19.81 45.28
N VAL A 24 9.59 19.89 44.46
CA VAL A 24 8.66 18.78 44.25
C VAL A 24 9.45 17.67 43.57
N SER A 25 9.79 16.63 44.32
CA SER A 25 10.43 15.44 43.75
C SER A 25 9.40 14.72 42.88
N SER A 26 9.42 14.99 41.58
CA SER A 26 8.69 14.21 40.59
C SER A 26 9.40 12.86 40.40
N SER A 27 9.24 11.96 41.36
CA SER A 27 9.56 10.55 41.18
C SER A 27 8.37 9.68 41.63
N ARG A 28 7.20 9.95 41.05
CA ARG A 28 6.28 8.83 40.85
C ARG A 28 6.87 8.03 39.70
N ARG A 29 7.67 7.01 40.02
CA ARG A 29 7.83 5.88 39.09
C ARG A 29 6.40 5.47 38.73
N ALA A 30 6.00 5.67 37.49
CA ALA A 30 4.79 5.06 36.99
C ALA A 30 4.97 3.56 37.22
N SER A 31 4.26 3.01 38.19
CA SER A 31 4.08 1.58 38.27
C SER A 31 3.38 1.21 36.98
N VAL A 32 4.12 0.67 36.02
CA VAL A 32 3.53 0.04 34.84
C VAL A 32 2.69 -1.10 35.41
N LEU A 33 1.39 -0.86 35.55
CA LEU A 33 0.44 -1.93 35.77
C LEU A 33 0.54 -2.75 34.48
N VAL A 34 1.24 -3.88 34.53
CA VAL A 34 1.25 -4.83 33.41
C VAL A 34 -0.17 -5.37 33.35
N ARG A 35 -0.99 -4.75 32.50
CA ARG A 35 -2.37 -5.14 32.30
C ARG A 35 -2.36 -6.28 31.31
N ALA A 36 -2.53 -7.51 31.80
CA ALA A 36 -2.69 -8.69 30.95
C ALA A 36 -4.11 -8.69 30.34
N ASP A 37 -4.30 -7.91 29.28
CA ASP A 37 -5.53 -7.97 28.47
C ASP A 37 -5.55 -9.21 27.56
N SER A 38 -6.77 -9.70 27.30
CA SER A 38 -7.04 -10.73 26.30
C SER A 38 -7.27 -10.08 24.93
N ALA A 39 -6.40 -10.37 23.96
CA ALA A 39 -6.43 -9.79 22.63
C ALA A 39 -6.80 -10.83 21.56
N LEU A 40 -7.82 -10.53 20.75
CA LEU A 40 -8.11 -11.25 19.51
C LEU A 40 -7.54 -10.47 18.32
N ILE A 41 -6.73 -11.11 17.49
CA ILE A 41 -6.26 -10.56 16.23
C ILE A 41 -6.93 -11.31 15.09
N VAL A 42 -7.73 -10.61 14.29
CA VAL A 42 -8.42 -11.16 13.13
C VAL A 42 -7.63 -10.84 11.88
N ASN A 43 -6.96 -11.84 11.31
CA ASN A 43 -6.11 -11.70 10.13
C ASN A 43 -6.82 -12.16 8.86
N THR A 44 -6.46 -11.55 7.73
CA THR A 44 -6.94 -11.97 6.41
C THR A 44 -6.23 -13.23 5.89
N LYS A 45 -6.90 -13.93 4.96
CA LYS A 45 -6.31 -14.99 4.13
C LYS A 45 -5.18 -14.50 3.23
N GLY A 46 -5.08 -13.19 2.99
CA GLY A 46 -3.97 -12.58 2.27
C GLY A 46 -2.79 -12.28 3.20
N GLY A 47 -1.55 -12.50 2.74
CA GLY A 47 -0.39 -12.28 3.61
C GLY A 47 -0.13 -10.81 4.00
N GLY A 48 -0.72 -9.83 3.29
CA GLY A 48 -0.38 -8.41 3.40
C GLY A 48 -0.74 -7.74 4.73
N HIS A 49 -1.85 -8.08 5.39
CA HIS A 49 -2.11 -7.62 6.77
C HIS A 49 -1.93 -8.74 7.79
N ALA A 50 -1.94 -10.01 7.37
CA ALA A 50 -1.61 -11.12 8.25
C ALA A 50 -0.19 -11.02 8.83
N PHE A 51 0.77 -10.46 8.08
CA PHE A 51 2.13 -10.29 8.59
C PHE A 51 2.21 -9.17 9.64
N LEU A 52 1.45 -8.09 9.48
CA LEU A 52 1.30 -7.07 10.53
C LEU A 52 0.72 -7.70 11.81
N GLY A 53 -0.31 -8.55 11.66
CA GLY A 53 -0.89 -9.30 12.78
C GLY A 53 0.07 -10.28 13.46
N LEU A 54 0.97 -10.94 12.71
CA LEU A 54 2.03 -11.79 13.28
C LEU A 54 2.95 -10.98 14.22
N HIS A 55 3.43 -9.82 13.76
CA HIS A 55 4.33 -8.98 14.55
C HIS A 55 3.62 -8.31 15.72
N LEU A 56 2.36 -7.91 15.53
CA LEU A 56 1.50 -7.45 16.63
C LEU A 56 1.32 -8.52 17.70
N ALA A 57 1.03 -9.77 17.31
CA ALA A 57 0.91 -10.88 18.25
C ALA A 57 2.19 -11.06 19.07
N LYS A 58 3.35 -11.07 18.40
CA LYS A 58 4.67 -11.15 19.05
C LYS A 58 4.87 -10.02 20.07
N LYS A 59 4.51 -8.79 19.70
CA LYS A 59 4.64 -7.63 20.57
C LYS A 59 3.70 -7.69 21.78
N LEU A 60 2.42 -8.02 21.57
CA LEU A 60 1.44 -8.15 22.65
C LEU A 60 1.81 -9.28 23.64
N LEU A 61 2.27 -10.43 23.14
CA LEU A 61 2.78 -11.51 24.00
C LEU A 61 3.98 -11.05 24.83
N ALA A 62 4.92 -10.32 24.22
CA ALA A 62 6.08 -9.78 24.93
C ALA A 62 5.70 -8.76 26.01
N ASP A 63 4.59 -8.03 25.82
CA ASP A 63 4.04 -7.09 26.80
C ASP A 63 3.17 -7.77 27.88
N GLY A 64 2.99 -9.10 27.81
CA GLY A 64 2.29 -9.91 28.83
C GLY A 64 0.80 -10.14 28.57
N HIS A 65 0.30 -9.83 27.37
CA HIS A 65 -1.07 -10.10 26.96
C HIS A 65 -1.28 -11.56 26.55
N SER A 66 -2.50 -12.08 26.70
CA SER A 66 -2.89 -13.34 26.07
C SER A 66 -3.40 -13.06 24.66
N VAL A 67 -2.91 -13.80 23.66
CA VAL A 67 -3.22 -13.54 22.25
C VAL A 67 -3.91 -14.74 21.61
N THR A 68 -5.03 -14.49 20.96
CA THR A 68 -5.67 -15.42 20.03
C THR A 68 -5.67 -14.80 18.64
N ILE A 69 -5.25 -15.57 17.63
CA ILE A 69 -5.33 -15.20 16.22
C ILE A 69 -6.48 -15.97 15.58
N LEU A 70 -7.45 -15.26 15.02
CA LEU A 70 -8.41 -15.82 14.07
C LEU A 70 -7.92 -15.50 12.66
N ASN A 71 -7.45 -16.50 11.92
CA ASN A 71 -6.99 -16.31 10.56
C ASN A 71 -8.07 -16.72 9.55
N ASP A 72 -8.46 -15.81 8.66
CA ASP A 72 -9.35 -16.13 7.54
C ASP A 72 -8.73 -17.16 6.60
N GLY A 73 -9.56 -18.08 6.11
CA GLY A 73 -9.20 -19.08 5.12
C GLY A 73 -8.85 -20.46 5.69
N ASP A 74 -8.45 -21.33 4.76
CA ASP A 74 -8.22 -22.75 5.00
C ASP A 74 -6.76 -23.00 5.42
N GLN A 75 -6.57 -23.55 6.62
CA GLN A 75 -5.26 -23.85 7.21
C GLN A 75 -4.40 -24.70 6.29
N ALA A 76 -4.97 -25.73 5.65
CA ALA A 76 -4.21 -26.67 4.81
C ALA A 76 -3.61 -25.96 3.58
N LYS A 77 -4.23 -24.88 3.11
CA LYS A 77 -3.80 -24.12 1.94
C LYS A 77 -2.82 -22.99 2.25
N LEU A 78 -2.84 -22.48 3.48
CA LEU A 78 -2.16 -21.24 3.87
C LEU A 78 -0.97 -21.47 4.80
N SER A 79 -1.05 -22.44 5.72
CA SER A 79 -0.06 -22.63 6.80
C SER A 79 1.40 -22.78 6.33
N ALA A 80 1.65 -23.33 5.14
CA ALA A 80 3.00 -23.48 4.59
C ALA A 80 3.61 -22.16 4.06
N LYS A 81 2.83 -21.10 3.89
CA LYS A 81 3.26 -19.83 3.28
C LYS A 81 3.54 -18.79 4.36
N ALA A 82 4.54 -17.94 4.13
CA ALA A 82 4.70 -16.73 4.92
C ALA A 82 3.48 -15.81 4.73
N PRO A 83 3.00 -15.12 5.77
CA PRO A 83 3.53 -15.10 7.15
C PRO A 83 3.04 -16.27 8.02
N PHE A 84 2.04 -17.02 7.57
CA PHE A 84 1.34 -18.06 8.36
C PHE A 84 2.25 -19.18 8.87
N SER A 85 3.30 -19.52 8.12
CA SER A 85 4.31 -20.51 8.54
C SER A 85 5.06 -20.12 9.80
N GLN A 86 5.01 -18.84 10.20
CA GLN A 86 5.66 -18.34 11.41
C GLN A 86 4.75 -18.37 12.64
N TYR A 87 3.46 -18.70 12.51
CA TYR A 87 2.56 -18.69 13.66
C TYR A 87 2.97 -19.67 14.77
N ALA A 88 3.58 -20.81 14.42
CA ALA A 88 4.12 -21.75 15.40
C ALA A 88 5.25 -21.15 16.26
N SER A 89 5.96 -20.14 15.75
CA SER A 89 7.07 -19.48 16.47
C SER A 89 6.59 -18.53 17.58
N LEU A 90 5.30 -18.19 17.64
CA LEU A 90 4.76 -17.26 18.63
C LEU A 90 4.79 -17.81 20.06
N GLY A 91 4.89 -19.14 20.24
CA GLY A 91 5.16 -19.78 21.55
C GLY A 91 4.10 -19.61 22.65
N GLY A 92 3.06 -18.80 22.43
CA GLY A 92 2.02 -18.51 23.41
C GLY A 92 0.72 -17.94 22.84
N ALA A 93 0.62 -17.77 21.51
CA ALA A 93 -0.64 -17.40 20.87
C ALA A 93 -1.47 -18.65 20.52
N GLN A 94 -2.77 -18.60 20.77
CA GLN A 94 -3.71 -19.56 20.20
C GLN A 94 -4.01 -19.16 18.74
N VAL A 95 -4.02 -20.12 17.82
CA VAL A 95 -4.33 -19.86 16.41
C VAL A 95 -5.52 -20.69 15.98
N VAL A 96 -6.56 -20.01 15.51
CA VAL A 96 -7.81 -20.60 15.00
C VAL A 96 -7.97 -20.17 13.54
N TRP A 97 -8.48 -21.07 12.72
CA TRP A 97 -8.73 -20.85 11.30
C TRP A 97 -10.23 -20.92 11.04
N GLY A 98 -10.76 -19.95 10.32
CA GLY A 98 -12.19 -19.86 10.07
C GLY A 98 -12.57 -18.55 9.40
N ASN A 99 -13.82 -18.45 8.94
CA ASN A 99 -14.29 -17.25 8.25
C ASN A 99 -14.73 -16.19 9.28
N PRO A 100 -14.10 -15.00 9.35
CA PRO A 100 -14.49 -13.98 10.32
C PRO A 100 -15.88 -13.38 10.11
N THR A 101 -16.49 -13.59 8.94
CA THR A 101 -17.89 -13.18 8.70
C THR A 101 -18.91 -14.19 9.23
N ASP A 102 -18.46 -15.38 9.63
CA ASP A 102 -19.27 -16.41 10.25
C ASP A 102 -19.03 -16.41 11.76
N ALA A 103 -20.05 -16.03 12.53
CA ALA A 103 -19.98 -15.95 13.98
C ALA A 103 -19.62 -17.30 14.65
N SER A 104 -19.91 -18.44 14.01
CA SER A 104 -19.55 -19.76 14.53
C SER A 104 -18.05 -20.06 14.45
N SER A 105 -17.32 -19.35 13.57
CA SER A 105 -15.88 -19.43 13.41
C SER A 105 -15.11 -18.56 14.41
N ILE A 106 -15.79 -17.65 15.10
CA ILE A 106 -15.15 -16.75 16.07
C ILE A 106 -14.86 -17.54 17.36
N PRO A 107 -13.61 -17.54 17.85
CA PRO A 107 -13.25 -18.30 19.05
C PRO A 107 -14.04 -17.82 20.27
N ALA A 108 -14.47 -18.77 21.10
CA ALA A 108 -15.14 -18.46 22.35
C ALA A 108 -14.14 -17.92 23.38
N GLY A 109 -14.54 -16.88 24.12
CA GLY A 109 -13.77 -16.33 25.22
C GLY A 109 -14.02 -14.83 25.40
N PRO A 110 -13.75 -14.28 26.60
CA PRO A 110 -13.70 -12.84 26.76
C PRO A 110 -12.47 -12.29 26.05
N PHE A 111 -12.68 -11.32 25.17
CA PHE A 111 -11.63 -10.51 24.59
C PHE A 111 -11.80 -9.07 25.06
N ASP A 112 -10.76 -8.53 25.68
CA ASP A 112 -10.73 -7.12 26.08
C ASP A 112 -10.55 -6.22 24.86
N VAL A 113 -9.72 -6.66 23.91
CA VAL A 113 -9.39 -5.93 22.68
C VAL A 113 -9.49 -6.83 21.46
N VAL A 114 -10.10 -6.32 20.38
CA VAL A 114 -10.13 -6.99 19.08
C VAL A 114 -9.39 -6.14 18.06
N TYR A 115 -8.45 -6.71 17.33
CA TYR A 115 -7.75 -6.11 16.21
C TYR A 115 -8.28 -6.69 14.89
N ASP A 116 -9.03 -5.92 14.11
CA ASP A 116 -9.48 -6.29 12.78
C ASP A 116 -8.45 -5.85 11.72
N ASN A 117 -7.63 -6.80 11.28
CA ASN A 117 -6.67 -6.66 10.18
C ASN A 117 -7.22 -7.24 8.86
N ASN A 118 -8.49 -7.69 8.83
CA ASN A 118 -9.00 -8.52 7.75
C ASN A 118 -9.80 -7.73 6.71
N GLY A 119 -10.69 -6.83 7.15
CA GLY A 119 -11.73 -6.30 6.30
C GLY A 119 -11.45 -4.94 5.65
N LYS A 120 -11.94 -4.78 4.42
CA LYS A 120 -11.76 -3.57 3.59
C LYS A 120 -13.07 -2.89 3.20
N ASP A 121 -14.20 -3.50 3.56
CA ASP A 121 -15.56 -3.13 3.16
C ASP A 121 -16.57 -3.67 4.20
N MET A 122 -17.82 -3.21 4.07
CA MET A 122 -18.89 -3.51 5.02
C MET A 122 -19.25 -5.00 5.07
N ASP A 123 -19.24 -5.69 3.94
CA ASP A 123 -19.59 -7.12 3.88
C ASP A 123 -18.64 -7.96 4.73
N ASN A 124 -17.36 -7.58 4.77
CA ASN A 124 -16.33 -8.30 5.54
C ASN A 124 -16.19 -7.81 6.98
N CYS A 125 -16.41 -6.53 7.27
CA CYS A 125 -16.21 -5.97 8.62
C CYS A 125 -17.46 -6.02 9.49
N LYS A 126 -18.65 -5.76 8.93
CA LYS A 126 -19.87 -5.58 9.70
C LYS A 126 -20.21 -6.77 10.60
N PRO A 127 -20.13 -8.04 10.15
CA PRO A 127 -20.46 -9.18 11.01
C PRO A 127 -19.58 -9.27 12.26
N LEU A 128 -18.29 -8.96 12.13
CA LEU A 128 -17.33 -8.98 13.23
C LEU A 128 -17.59 -7.82 14.21
N ILE A 129 -17.85 -6.62 13.67
CA ILE A 129 -18.21 -5.43 14.45
C ILE A 129 -19.49 -5.70 15.25
N ASP A 130 -20.55 -6.19 14.60
CA ASP A 130 -21.82 -6.56 15.24
C ASP A 130 -21.62 -7.61 16.33
N HIS A 131 -20.79 -8.62 16.06
CA HIS A 131 -20.51 -9.69 17.02
C HIS A 131 -19.89 -9.15 18.31
N PHE A 132 -18.96 -8.19 18.22
CA PHE A 132 -18.22 -7.66 19.37
C PHE A 132 -18.81 -6.40 19.98
N LYS A 133 -19.88 -5.85 19.40
CA LYS A 133 -20.59 -4.68 19.94
C LYS A 133 -21.04 -4.95 21.39
N GLY A 134 -20.58 -4.10 22.30
CA GLY A 134 -20.86 -4.21 23.74
C GLY A 134 -20.16 -5.37 24.46
N LYS A 135 -19.25 -6.11 23.80
CA LYS A 135 -18.54 -7.26 24.38
C LYS A 135 -17.04 -7.01 24.60
N VAL A 136 -16.50 -5.94 24.04
CA VAL A 136 -15.07 -5.59 24.11
C VAL A 136 -14.89 -4.22 24.75
N LYS A 137 -13.73 -4.02 25.38
CA LYS A 137 -13.33 -2.71 25.90
C LYS A 137 -12.78 -1.81 24.81
N HIS A 138 -12.20 -2.41 23.76
CA HIS A 138 -11.63 -1.67 22.63
C HIS A 138 -11.68 -2.47 21.32
N TYR A 139 -12.00 -1.79 20.22
CA TYR A 139 -11.98 -2.37 18.87
C TYR A 139 -11.00 -1.62 17.97
N VAL A 140 -9.92 -2.26 17.55
CA VAL A 140 -8.90 -1.65 16.70
C VAL A 140 -9.11 -2.08 15.26
N TYR A 141 -9.38 -1.13 14.37
CA TYR A 141 -9.57 -1.37 12.95
C TYR A 141 -8.35 -0.92 12.14
N VAL A 142 -7.78 -1.82 11.34
CA VAL A 142 -6.74 -1.48 10.38
C VAL A 142 -7.39 -1.10 9.05
N SER A 143 -7.51 0.21 8.87
CA SER A 143 -7.99 0.85 7.64
C SER A 143 -6.86 0.92 6.59
N SER A 144 -6.85 1.98 5.77
CA SER A 144 -5.85 2.22 4.76
C SER A 144 -5.54 3.71 4.64
N GLY A 145 -4.24 4.05 4.68
CA GLY A 145 -3.76 5.36 4.24
C GLY A 145 -3.99 5.59 2.74
N GLY A 146 -4.30 4.54 1.98
CA GLY A 146 -4.61 4.64 0.55
C GLY A 146 -5.89 5.42 0.22
N ALA A 147 -6.76 5.62 1.21
CA ALA A 147 -8.01 6.36 1.06
C ALA A 147 -7.81 7.88 1.01
N TYR A 148 -6.65 8.42 1.42
CA TYR A 148 -6.37 9.85 1.27
C TYR A 148 -6.49 10.32 -0.19
N THR A 149 -7.04 11.52 -0.35
CA THR A 149 -7.07 12.22 -1.63
C THR A 149 -5.74 12.93 -1.79
N ALA A 150 -5.05 12.68 -2.91
CA ALA A 150 -3.78 13.33 -3.17
C ALA A 150 -3.95 14.86 -3.20
N ASN A 151 -3.01 15.56 -2.58
CA ASN A 151 -2.91 17.01 -2.59
C ASN A 151 -1.52 17.37 -3.15
N GLU A 152 -1.48 18.16 -4.21
CA GLU A 152 -0.23 18.53 -4.89
C GLU A 152 0.46 19.74 -4.24
N VAL A 153 -0.27 20.51 -3.43
CA VAL A 153 0.24 21.69 -2.71
C VAL A 153 0.77 21.29 -1.32
N GLU A 154 -0.01 20.49 -0.59
CA GLU A 154 0.34 19.96 0.74
C GLU A 154 0.40 18.43 0.67
N PRO A 155 1.53 17.86 0.22
CA PRO A 155 1.60 16.44 -0.10
C PRO A 155 1.68 15.49 1.11
N MET A 156 1.98 16.02 2.29
CA MET A 156 1.99 15.25 3.53
C MET A 156 0.58 15.12 4.07
N HIS A 157 0.12 13.90 4.32
CA HIS A 157 -1.18 13.68 4.95
C HIS A 157 -1.10 13.74 6.47
N VAL A 158 -2.12 14.34 7.08
CA VAL A 158 -2.38 14.31 8.52
C VAL A 158 -3.76 13.72 8.81
N GLU A 159 -3.98 13.21 10.02
CA GLU A 159 -5.28 12.66 10.40
C GLU A 159 -6.36 13.74 10.32
N GLY A 160 -7.49 13.41 9.68
CA GLY A 160 -8.57 14.37 9.41
C GLY A 160 -8.58 14.93 7.98
N ASP A 161 -7.49 14.76 7.21
CA ASP A 161 -7.47 15.15 5.80
C ASP A 161 -8.53 14.44 4.96
N LYS A 162 -8.89 15.05 3.83
CA LYS A 162 -9.91 14.55 2.92
C LYS A 162 -9.60 13.13 2.41
N ARG A 163 -10.49 12.20 2.71
CA ARG A 163 -10.44 10.81 2.24
C ARG A 163 -11.57 10.51 1.27
N LYS A 164 -11.35 9.53 0.38
CA LYS A 164 -12.30 9.13 -0.66
C LYS A 164 -13.46 8.39 0.00
N SER A 165 -14.65 8.98 -0.03
CA SER A 165 -15.88 8.35 0.49
C SER A 165 -16.22 7.03 -0.22
N SER A 166 -15.76 6.84 -1.46
CA SER A 166 -15.92 5.60 -2.21
C SER A 166 -14.98 4.47 -1.76
N ALA A 167 -14.04 4.72 -0.86
CA ALA A 167 -13.17 3.67 -0.32
C ALA A 167 -13.93 2.88 0.76
N GLY A 168 -14.03 1.55 0.60
CA GLY A 168 -14.75 0.68 1.53
C GLY A 168 -14.33 0.84 3.00
N HIS A 169 -13.04 1.03 3.27
CA HIS A 169 -12.54 1.28 4.64
C HIS A 169 -13.19 2.53 5.28
N VAL A 170 -13.48 3.58 4.50
CA VAL A 170 -14.13 4.80 5.03
C VAL A 170 -15.57 4.51 5.44
N ALA A 171 -16.29 3.65 4.71
CA ALA A 171 -17.64 3.23 5.10
C ALA A 171 -17.60 2.41 6.40
N VAL A 172 -16.59 1.56 6.60
CA VAL A 172 -16.39 0.80 7.85
C VAL A 172 -16.10 1.74 9.02
N GLU A 173 -15.25 2.74 8.82
CA GLU A 173 -14.96 3.76 9.84
C GLU A 173 -16.22 4.51 10.27
N GLN A 174 -17.07 4.91 9.32
CA GLN A 174 -18.38 5.52 9.62
C GLN A 174 -19.27 4.57 10.43
N TYR A 175 -19.28 3.29 10.06
CA TYR A 175 -20.08 2.30 10.77
C TYR A 175 -19.62 2.06 12.21
N LEU A 176 -18.31 2.13 12.49
CA LEU A 176 -17.79 2.03 13.87
C LEU A 176 -18.33 3.15 14.77
N GLU A 177 -18.46 4.37 14.24
CA GLU A 177 -19.08 5.50 14.94
C GLU A 177 -20.58 5.29 15.15
N GLU A 178 -21.31 4.93 14.10
CA GLU A 178 -22.75 4.63 14.16
C GLU A 178 -23.08 3.49 15.12
N ALA A 179 -22.18 2.51 15.20
CA ALA A 179 -22.31 1.37 16.10
C ALA A 179 -21.98 1.71 17.56
N ASP A 180 -21.52 2.92 17.86
CA ASP A 180 -21.02 3.36 19.19
C ASP A 180 -19.92 2.43 19.73
N MET A 181 -19.01 2.00 18.85
CA MET A 181 -17.91 1.12 19.22
C MET A 181 -16.79 1.92 19.92
N PRO A 182 -16.16 1.43 21.00
CA PRO A 182 -14.95 2.04 21.55
C PRO A 182 -13.75 1.72 20.64
N PHE A 183 -13.61 2.44 19.53
CA PHE A 183 -12.68 2.04 18.47
C PHE A 183 -11.33 2.79 18.48
N THR A 184 -10.36 2.27 17.74
CA THR A 184 -9.19 3.03 17.22
C THR A 184 -9.01 2.64 15.76
N VAL A 185 -8.72 3.61 14.90
CA VAL A 185 -8.45 3.36 13.48
C VAL A 185 -6.97 3.60 13.17
N PHE A 186 -6.31 2.61 12.60
CA PHE A 186 -4.95 2.76 12.06
C PHE A 186 -4.95 2.81 10.53
N GLN A 187 -4.17 3.72 9.96
CA GLN A 187 -4.12 3.98 8.52
C GLN A 187 -2.71 3.69 7.97
N PRO A 188 -2.40 2.42 7.65
CA PRO A 188 -1.07 2.04 7.19
C PRO A 188 -0.73 2.58 5.80
N GLN A 189 0.56 2.82 5.60
CA GLN A 189 1.20 3.06 4.31
C GLN A 189 2.49 2.23 4.24
N TYR A 190 2.80 1.69 3.05
CA TYR A 190 3.92 0.79 2.72
C TYR A 190 4.72 0.27 3.90
N ILE A 191 4.47 -0.99 4.24
CA ILE A 191 5.09 -1.67 5.37
C ILE A 191 6.15 -2.61 4.83
N TYR A 192 7.33 -2.61 5.45
CA TYR A 192 8.42 -3.54 5.14
C TYR A 192 8.88 -4.27 6.41
N GLY A 193 9.67 -5.32 6.21
CA GLY A 193 10.27 -6.11 7.29
C GLY A 193 10.09 -7.62 7.08
N PRO A 194 10.53 -8.42 8.05
CA PRO A 194 10.49 -9.87 7.96
C PRO A 194 9.08 -10.42 7.67
N HIS A 195 9.01 -11.38 6.75
CA HIS A 195 7.79 -12.06 6.33
C HIS A 195 6.72 -11.19 5.65
N THR A 196 7.09 -10.01 5.14
CA THR A 196 6.18 -9.24 4.27
C THR A 196 5.70 -10.10 3.10
N ALA A 197 4.41 -10.02 2.81
CA ALA A 197 3.79 -10.71 1.68
C ALA A 197 3.71 -9.85 0.42
N LYS A 198 4.09 -8.57 0.51
CA LYS A 198 4.07 -7.62 -0.60
C LYS A 198 5.49 -7.19 -0.93
N ASP A 199 5.93 -7.54 -2.12
CA ASP A 199 7.23 -7.15 -2.65
C ASP A 199 7.20 -5.66 -3.08
N CYS A 200 7.65 -4.77 -2.20
CA CYS A 200 7.81 -3.35 -2.50
C CYS A 200 9.29 -3.02 -2.69
N GLU A 201 10.06 -3.07 -1.62
CA GLU A 201 11.52 -2.89 -1.62
C GLU A 201 12.24 -4.05 -2.31
N GLN A 202 11.68 -5.26 -2.23
CA GLN A 202 12.18 -6.45 -2.92
C GLN A 202 12.20 -6.26 -4.44
N TRP A 203 11.28 -5.47 -4.99
CA TRP A 203 11.26 -5.15 -6.42
C TRP A 203 12.51 -4.38 -6.86
N PHE A 204 13.05 -3.51 -5.99
CA PHE A 204 14.31 -2.80 -6.22
C PHE A 204 15.49 -3.77 -6.06
N MET A 205 15.50 -4.58 -5.00
CA MET A 205 16.54 -5.59 -4.74
C MET A 205 16.68 -6.58 -5.90
N GLU A 206 15.56 -7.09 -6.43
CA GLU A 206 15.52 -8.03 -7.55
C GLU A 206 16.20 -7.47 -8.81
N ARG A 207 16.11 -6.15 -9.03
CA ARG A 207 16.77 -5.48 -10.17
C ARG A 207 18.23 -5.20 -9.89
N ILE A 208 18.50 -4.54 -8.76
CA ILE A 208 19.84 -4.07 -8.41
C ILE A 208 20.78 -5.25 -8.23
N LEU A 209 20.37 -6.29 -7.50
CA LEU A 209 21.20 -7.47 -7.27
C LEU A 209 21.51 -8.25 -8.55
N ARG A 210 20.70 -8.08 -9.61
CA ARG A 210 20.90 -8.67 -10.94
C ARG A 210 21.46 -7.71 -11.98
N ASP A 211 22.02 -6.57 -11.56
CA ASP A 211 22.62 -5.56 -12.45
C ASP A 211 21.65 -5.04 -13.53
N ARG A 212 20.36 -5.00 -13.20
CA ARG A 212 19.30 -4.51 -14.08
C ARG A 212 19.06 -3.02 -13.84
N PRO A 213 18.72 -2.25 -14.88
CA PRO A 213 18.21 -0.89 -14.69
C PRO A 213 16.97 -0.86 -13.79
N VAL A 214 16.85 0.21 -13.01
CA VAL A 214 15.72 0.47 -12.12
C VAL A 214 14.80 1.51 -12.76
N PRO A 215 13.69 1.11 -13.40
CA PRO A 215 12.77 2.07 -14.02
C PRO A 215 11.91 2.77 -12.95
N ILE A 216 12.04 4.09 -12.83
CA ILE A 216 11.26 4.88 -11.86
C ILE A 216 10.37 5.87 -12.61
N PRO A 217 9.05 5.90 -12.33
CA PRO A 217 8.14 6.81 -13.03
C PRO A 217 8.33 8.27 -12.57
N GLY A 218 8.39 9.18 -13.52
CA GLY A 218 8.63 10.60 -13.27
C GLY A 218 10.05 10.88 -12.74
N PRO A 219 10.27 11.99 -12.02
CA PRO A 219 11.61 12.43 -11.61
C PRO A 219 12.23 11.64 -10.43
N GLY A 220 11.53 10.66 -9.85
CA GLY A 220 12.03 9.83 -8.75
C GLY A 220 12.18 10.51 -7.38
N ILE A 221 11.99 11.82 -7.30
CA ILE A 221 12.03 12.62 -6.06
C ILE A 221 10.72 12.58 -5.24
N GLN A 222 9.72 11.82 -5.70
CA GLN A 222 8.46 11.69 -4.97
C GLN A 222 8.71 11.02 -3.62
N LEU A 223 8.17 11.61 -2.55
CA LEU A 223 8.32 11.14 -1.19
C LEU A 223 7.29 10.07 -0.86
N THR A 224 7.74 9.01 -0.19
CA THR A 224 6.86 7.97 0.33
C THR A 224 7.23 7.58 1.76
N SER A 225 6.23 7.24 2.57
CA SER A 225 6.45 6.59 3.87
C SER A 225 6.77 5.12 3.62
N LEU A 226 7.83 4.63 4.26
CA LEU A 226 8.21 3.22 4.26
C LEU A 226 8.52 2.82 5.70
N SER A 227 7.70 1.93 6.27
CA SER A 227 7.60 1.75 7.71
C SER A 227 7.92 0.34 8.14
N HIS A 228 8.79 0.17 9.14
CA HIS A 228 9.17 -1.16 9.61
C HIS A 228 8.03 -1.77 10.43
N VAL A 229 7.70 -3.03 10.17
CA VAL A 229 6.55 -3.71 10.78
C VAL A 229 6.63 -3.80 12.30
N ASP A 230 7.82 -3.97 12.90
CA ASP A 230 7.97 -4.01 14.37
C ASP A 230 7.59 -2.67 15.02
N ASP A 231 7.92 -1.55 14.38
CA ASP A 231 7.56 -0.22 14.87
C ASP A 231 6.05 0.02 14.78
N LEU A 232 5.40 -0.47 13.71
CA LEU A 232 3.95 -0.40 13.56
C LEU A 232 3.23 -1.30 14.56
N ALA A 233 3.75 -2.51 14.79
CA ALA A 233 3.25 -3.41 15.82
C ALA A 233 3.37 -2.79 17.23
N ASP A 234 4.50 -2.12 17.55
CA ASP A 234 4.66 -1.35 18.79
C ASP A 234 3.63 -0.21 18.89
N MET A 235 3.35 0.50 17.80
CA MET A 235 2.32 1.54 17.78
C MET A 235 0.94 1.00 18.12
N MET A 236 0.55 -0.11 17.50
CA MET A 236 -0.75 -0.75 17.71
C MET A 236 -0.87 -1.36 19.11
N ALA A 237 0.20 -1.95 19.64
CA ALA A 237 0.25 -2.55 20.98
C ALA A 237 0.13 -1.52 22.12
N ARG A 238 0.14 -0.22 21.83
CA ARG A 238 -0.08 0.86 22.83
C ARG A 238 -1.55 1.22 23.06
N VAL A 239 -2.47 0.59 22.32
CA VAL A 239 -3.91 0.82 22.47
C VAL A 239 -4.51 0.18 23.73
N PRO A 240 -4.19 -1.07 24.11
CA PRO A 240 -4.81 -1.72 25.26
C PRO A 240 -4.67 -0.88 26.54
N GLY A 241 -5.81 -0.54 27.13
CA GLY A 241 -5.88 0.27 28.35
C GLY A 241 -5.58 1.77 28.18
N ASN A 242 -5.35 2.26 26.96
CA ASN A 242 -5.12 3.67 26.70
C ASN A 242 -6.42 4.38 26.28
N ALA A 243 -7.07 5.04 27.24
CA ALA A 243 -8.29 5.81 26.99
C ALA A 243 -8.09 6.96 25.99
N ALA A 244 -6.86 7.47 25.83
CA ALA A 244 -6.56 8.51 24.85
C ALA A 244 -6.51 7.98 23.41
N ALA A 245 -6.56 6.67 23.20
CA ALA A 245 -6.65 6.06 21.87
C ALA A 245 -8.11 5.81 21.43
N THR A 246 -9.08 5.88 22.35
CA THR A 246 -10.49 5.60 22.06
C THR A 246 -11.09 6.67 21.16
N ARG A 247 -11.79 6.24 20.11
CA ARG A 247 -12.36 7.06 19.02
C ARG A 247 -11.35 7.93 18.29
N GLU A 248 -10.10 7.47 18.21
CA GLU A 248 -9.03 8.16 17.51
C GLU A 248 -8.61 7.45 16.22
N HIS A 249 -8.20 8.26 15.25
CA HIS A 249 -7.52 7.81 14.04
C HIS A 249 -6.04 8.11 14.16
N PHE A 250 -5.19 7.19 13.69
CA PHE A 250 -3.73 7.34 13.63
C PHE A 250 -3.21 6.89 12.27
N ASN A 251 -2.33 7.70 11.69
CA ASN A 251 -1.47 7.27 10.60
C ASN A 251 -0.49 6.21 11.12
N LEU A 252 -0.51 5.02 10.51
CA LEU A 252 0.34 3.91 10.92
C LEU A 252 1.57 3.88 10.01
N VAL A 253 2.49 4.83 10.25
CA VAL A 253 3.63 5.12 9.39
C VAL A 253 4.90 5.44 10.19
N SER A 254 6.06 5.35 9.55
CA SER A 254 7.33 5.90 10.04
C SER A 254 7.28 7.43 10.13
N ASP A 255 8.11 8.01 11.00
CA ASP A 255 8.30 9.46 11.11
C ASP A 255 9.33 10.02 10.12
N ARG A 256 9.76 9.19 9.16
CA ARG A 256 10.64 9.56 8.05
C ARG A 256 9.95 9.23 6.73
N CYS A 257 10.25 10.01 5.71
CA CYS A 257 9.94 9.69 4.33
C CYS A 257 11.24 9.49 3.53
N ILE A 258 11.12 8.78 2.41
CA ILE A 258 12.22 8.52 1.49
C ILE A 258 11.75 8.78 0.05
N THR A 259 12.65 9.24 -0.82
CA THR A 259 12.35 9.38 -2.25
C THR A 259 12.40 8.01 -2.94
N LEU A 260 11.71 7.85 -4.07
CA LEU A 260 11.80 6.62 -4.88
C LEU A 260 13.24 6.35 -5.33
N ASP A 261 13.97 7.39 -5.75
CA ASP A 261 15.40 7.32 -6.03
C ASP A 261 16.21 6.94 -4.79
N GLY A 262 15.82 7.44 -3.62
CA GLY A 262 16.45 7.16 -2.34
C GLY A 262 16.37 5.68 -1.97
N ILE A 263 15.23 5.04 -2.23
CA ILE A 263 15.07 3.58 -2.03
C ILE A 263 16.08 2.83 -2.91
N ALA A 264 16.14 3.15 -4.20
CA ALA A 264 17.05 2.51 -5.14
C ALA A 264 18.52 2.69 -4.73
N LYS A 265 18.92 3.93 -4.38
CA LYS A 265 20.29 4.25 -3.94
C LYS A 265 20.66 3.55 -2.63
N ALA A 266 19.75 3.50 -1.66
CA ALA A 266 19.98 2.82 -0.39
C ALA A 266 20.19 1.30 -0.59
N VAL A 267 19.38 0.67 -1.45
CA VAL A 267 19.56 -0.74 -1.81
C VAL A 267 20.89 -0.96 -2.55
N GLY A 268 21.27 -0.06 -3.47
CA GLY A 268 22.56 -0.11 -4.15
C GLY A 268 23.75 -0.05 -3.22
N ALA A 269 23.74 0.93 -2.30
CA ALA A 269 24.78 1.09 -1.29
C ALA A 269 24.92 -0.17 -0.42
N ALA A 270 23.81 -0.70 0.11
CA ALA A 270 23.79 -1.94 0.89
C ALA A 270 24.24 -3.18 0.10
N ALA A 271 23.98 -3.20 -1.22
CA ALA A 271 24.42 -4.28 -2.10
C ALA A 271 25.88 -4.15 -2.56
N GLY A 272 26.53 -3.00 -2.33
CA GLY A 272 27.83 -2.68 -2.91
C GLY A 272 27.78 -2.53 -4.43
N LYS A 273 26.66 -2.04 -4.99
CA LYS A 273 26.43 -1.91 -6.44
C LYS A 273 26.11 -0.49 -6.86
N ASP A 274 26.60 -0.10 -8.04
CA ASP A 274 26.20 1.14 -8.69
C ASP A 274 24.82 0.98 -9.35
N VAL A 275 23.92 1.93 -9.11
CA VAL A 275 22.50 1.80 -9.47
C VAL A 275 22.19 2.58 -10.73
N LYS A 276 21.86 1.87 -11.80
CA LYS A 276 21.36 2.48 -13.03
C LYS A 276 19.87 2.81 -12.93
N ILE A 277 19.55 3.97 -12.40
CA ILE A 277 18.18 4.51 -12.39
C ILE A 277 17.81 5.01 -13.78
N VAL A 278 16.61 4.65 -14.26
CA VAL A 278 16.05 5.13 -15.53
C VAL A 278 14.70 5.75 -15.26
N HIS A 279 14.63 7.08 -15.34
CA HIS A 279 13.36 7.80 -15.24
C HIS A 279 12.56 7.67 -16.54
N TYR A 280 11.24 7.49 -16.42
CA TYR A 280 10.35 7.41 -17.58
C TYR A 280 9.00 8.09 -17.31
N ASP A 281 8.33 8.52 -18.37
CA ASP A 281 6.95 9.00 -18.32
C ASP A 281 5.99 7.83 -18.64
N PRO A 282 5.15 7.39 -17.68
CA PRO A 282 4.18 6.33 -17.92
C PRO A 282 3.24 6.62 -19.10
N ALA A 283 2.86 7.89 -19.31
CA ALA A 283 1.94 8.27 -20.38
C ALA A 283 2.55 8.06 -21.77
N GLN A 284 3.84 8.42 -21.93
CA GLN A 284 4.58 8.22 -23.18
C GLN A 284 4.78 6.73 -23.51
N MET A 285 4.79 5.86 -22.48
CA MET A 285 4.93 4.42 -22.64
C MET A 285 3.59 3.69 -22.85
N GLY A 286 2.46 4.41 -22.87
CA GLY A 286 1.13 3.82 -22.98
C GLY A 286 0.75 2.94 -21.79
N LEU A 287 1.39 3.15 -20.64
CA LEU A 287 1.15 2.41 -19.40
C LEU A 287 0.12 3.14 -18.56
N LYS A 288 -0.72 2.38 -17.83
CA LYS A 288 -1.54 2.99 -16.78
C LYS A 288 -0.65 3.53 -15.66
N LYS A 289 -1.12 4.54 -14.93
CA LYS A 289 -0.38 5.14 -13.81
C LYS A 289 0.00 4.06 -12.78
N GLY A 290 1.31 3.85 -12.60
CA GLY A 290 1.86 2.87 -11.67
C GLY A 290 1.85 1.42 -12.17
N GLU A 291 1.48 1.16 -13.43
CA GLU A 291 1.54 -0.18 -14.00
C GLU A 291 2.98 -0.71 -13.99
N GLY A 292 3.18 -1.83 -13.29
CA GLY A 292 4.49 -2.46 -13.13
C GLY A 292 5.44 -1.81 -12.12
N PHE A 293 4.96 -0.86 -11.32
CA PHE A 293 5.73 -0.19 -10.28
C PHE A 293 5.07 -0.38 -8.91
N PRO A 294 5.81 -0.79 -7.85
CA PRO A 294 5.18 -1.19 -6.59
C PRO A 294 4.68 -0.02 -5.72
N PHE A 295 5.07 1.21 -6.05
CA PHE A 295 4.69 2.43 -5.32
C PHE A 295 3.73 3.31 -6.14
N ARG A 296 3.05 4.24 -5.46
CA ARG A 296 2.34 5.33 -6.12
C ARG A 296 3.36 6.24 -6.80
N THR A 297 3.01 6.76 -7.97
CA THR A 297 3.92 7.59 -8.78
C THR A 297 3.94 9.06 -8.35
N GLY A 298 3.20 9.43 -7.30
CA GLY A 298 3.17 10.76 -6.70
C GLY A 298 3.54 10.67 -5.22
N HIS A 299 3.62 11.81 -4.52
CA HIS A 299 3.82 11.83 -3.08
C HIS A 299 2.77 10.97 -2.36
N PHE A 300 3.23 10.14 -1.42
CA PHE A 300 2.36 9.31 -0.60
C PHE A 300 3.04 8.99 0.72
N PHE A 301 2.93 9.95 1.64
CA PHE A 301 3.48 9.88 2.99
C PHE A 301 2.54 10.61 3.95
N SER A 302 2.60 10.24 5.22
CA SER A 302 1.81 10.85 6.29
C SER A 302 2.70 11.23 7.48
N SER A 303 2.22 12.14 8.33
CA SER A 303 2.83 12.41 9.64
C SER A 303 2.46 11.33 10.66
N ALA A 304 3.43 10.94 11.50
CA ALA A 304 3.23 10.06 12.66
C ALA A 304 3.15 10.84 13.99
N ASP A 305 3.10 12.17 13.95
CA ASP A 305 3.26 13.00 15.15
C ASP A 305 2.11 12.83 16.16
N LYS A 306 0.90 12.52 15.68
CA LYS A 306 -0.23 12.22 16.56
C LYS A 306 0.03 10.95 17.38
N ALA A 307 0.54 9.89 16.76
CA ALA A 307 0.90 8.65 17.47
C ALA A 307 2.01 8.90 18.51
N LYS A 308 3.01 9.72 18.18
CA LYS A 308 4.06 10.11 19.14
C LYS A 308 3.49 10.83 20.36
N ARG A 309 2.59 11.79 20.14
CA ARG A 309 2.02 12.64 21.19
C ARG A 309 0.98 11.92 22.05
N VAL A 310 0.10 11.12 21.43
CA VAL A 310 -1.06 10.51 22.11
C VAL A 310 -0.75 9.10 22.63
N LEU A 311 0.02 8.31 21.88
CA LEU A 311 0.38 6.94 22.27
C LEU A 311 1.75 6.86 22.95
N GLY A 312 2.50 7.98 23.00
CA GLY A 312 3.88 7.98 23.46
C GLY A 312 4.81 7.13 22.59
N TRP A 313 4.41 6.87 21.34
CA TRP A 313 5.12 5.99 20.43
C TRP A 313 6.40 6.64 19.89
N GLN A 314 7.45 5.84 19.71
CA GLN A 314 8.69 6.27 19.06
C GLN A 314 9.22 5.15 18.18
N PRO A 315 9.53 5.43 16.90
CA PRO A 315 10.10 4.42 16.01
C PRO A 315 11.55 4.10 16.39
N LYS A 316 11.94 2.83 16.29
CA LYS A 316 13.30 2.35 16.49
C LYS A 316 14.01 2.11 15.16
N HIS A 317 13.25 1.93 14.09
CA HIS A 317 13.72 1.56 12.76
C HIS A 317 13.67 2.73 11.79
N ASN A 318 14.52 2.67 10.77
CA ASN A 318 14.38 3.49 9.58
C ASN A 318 15.06 2.78 8.41
N PHE A 319 14.51 2.99 7.21
CA PHE A 319 14.90 2.20 6.04
C PHE A 319 16.41 2.24 5.74
N LEU A 320 17.09 3.37 5.94
CA LEU A 320 18.52 3.47 5.67
C LEU A 320 19.39 2.64 6.62
N LYS A 321 18.94 2.40 7.85
CA LYS A 321 19.62 1.51 8.79
C LYS A 321 19.28 0.04 8.57
N ASP A 322 18.06 -0.24 8.12
CA ASP A 322 17.55 -1.61 8.02
C ASP A 322 17.87 -2.26 6.66
N VAL A 323 18.13 -1.47 5.61
CA VAL A 323 18.30 -1.97 4.23
C VAL A 323 19.44 -2.98 4.06
N GLU A 324 20.51 -2.87 4.84
CA GLU A 324 21.61 -3.85 4.81
C GLU A 324 21.14 -5.26 5.18
N GLN A 325 20.38 -5.36 6.28
CA GLN A 325 19.81 -6.63 6.70
C GLN A 325 18.78 -7.14 5.69
N LEU A 326 17.93 -6.27 5.14
CA LEU A 326 16.94 -6.67 4.13
C LEU A 326 17.61 -7.24 2.87
N VAL A 327 18.72 -6.65 2.41
CA VAL A 327 19.49 -7.17 1.28
C VAL A 327 20.15 -8.50 1.62
N ALA A 328 20.68 -8.67 2.83
CA ALA A 328 21.24 -9.93 3.30
C ALA A 328 20.18 -11.04 3.32
N ASP A 329 19.00 -10.76 3.90
CA ASP A 329 17.87 -11.69 3.95
C ASP A 329 17.37 -12.05 2.54
N PHE A 330 17.32 -11.06 1.64
CA PHE A 330 16.95 -11.30 0.25
C PHE A 330 17.92 -12.26 -0.45
N LYS A 331 19.24 -12.08 -0.26
CA LYS A 331 20.26 -13.00 -0.79
C LYS A 331 20.11 -14.41 -0.20
N ALA A 332 19.86 -14.51 1.11
CA ALA A 332 19.69 -15.79 1.81
C ALA A 332 18.39 -16.53 1.42
N SER A 333 17.39 -15.83 0.90
CA SER A 333 16.09 -16.42 0.55
C SER A 333 16.09 -17.34 -0.68
N GLY A 334 17.21 -17.44 -1.42
CA GLY A 334 17.30 -18.21 -2.67
C GLY A 334 16.47 -17.63 -3.83
N ARG A 335 15.94 -16.40 -3.68
CA ARG A 335 15.19 -15.73 -4.75
C ARG A 335 16.04 -15.42 -5.97
N LEU A 336 17.34 -15.16 -5.77
CA LEU A 336 18.28 -14.88 -6.86
C LEU A 336 18.47 -16.08 -7.80
N ASP A 337 18.27 -17.30 -7.30
CA ASP A 337 18.43 -18.54 -8.08
C ASP A 337 17.25 -18.79 -9.04
N LYS A 338 16.15 -18.05 -8.86
CA LYS A 338 14.97 -18.11 -9.73
C LYS A 338 15.13 -17.15 -10.91
N THR A 339 14.46 -17.42 -12.02
CA THR A 339 14.39 -16.49 -13.16
C THR A 339 13.08 -15.69 -13.08
N PRO A 340 13.09 -14.43 -12.59
CA PRO A 340 11.90 -13.60 -12.52
C PRO A 340 11.51 -13.05 -13.90
N ASP A 341 10.21 -12.82 -14.09
CA ASP A 341 9.68 -12.10 -15.25
C ASP A 341 9.71 -10.59 -14.98
N PHE A 342 10.44 -9.85 -15.81
CA PHE A 342 10.60 -8.39 -15.72
C PHE A 342 9.67 -7.61 -16.67
N THR A 343 8.71 -8.27 -17.32
CA THR A 343 7.71 -7.56 -18.11
C THR A 343 6.83 -6.68 -17.21
N PRO A 344 6.34 -5.51 -17.70
CA PRO A 344 5.51 -4.61 -16.89
C PRO A 344 4.27 -5.31 -16.28
N ALA A 345 3.71 -6.29 -17.00
CA ALA A 345 2.57 -7.09 -16.57
C ALA A 345 2.90 -8.03 -15.40
N ALA A 346 4.13 -8.56 -15.32
CA ALA A 346 4.54 -9.49 -14.26
C ALA A 346 4.78 -8.78 -12.92
N SER A 347 5.24 -7.53 -12.94
CA SER A 347 5.40 -6.69 -11.73
C SER A 347 4.07 -6.27 -11.07
N ALA A 348 2.92 -6.59 -11.66
CA ALA A 348 1.60 -6.32 -11.11
C ALA A 348 0.93 -7.56 -10.47
N ALA A 349 1.56 -8.74 -10.52
CA ALA A 349 1.00 -9.97 -9.97
C ALA A 349 1.59 -10.28 -8.58
N PRO A 350 0.76 -10.72 -7.60
CA PRO A 350 1.30 -11.31 -6.38
C PRO A 350 2.09 -12.57 -6.74
N SER A 351 3.32 -12.68 -6.25
CA SER A 351 4.20 -13.81 -6.51
C SER A 351 3.69 -15.09 -5.82
N ILE A 352 2.74 -15.77 -6.45
CA ILE A 352 2.44 -17.18 -6.17
C ILE A 352 2.44 -17.94 -7.49
N ARG A 353 3.58 -18.54 -7.84
CA ARG A 353 3.61 -19.70 -8.74
C ARG A 353 4.62 -20.71 -8.21
N GLY A 354 4.10 -21.68 -7.48
CA GLY A 354 4.72 -22.98 -7.29
C GLY A 354 3.87 -24.01 -8.00
N THR A 355 4.29 -24.42 -9.19
CA THR A 355 3.90 -25.71 -9.78
C THR A 355 5.00 -26.15 -10.72
N THR A 356 5.68 -27.21 -10.30
CA THR A 356 6.68 -27.98 -11.02
C THR A 356 6.04 -28.61 -12.24
N LEU A 357 6.65 -28.48 -13.42
CA LEU A 357 6.49 -29.44 -14.52
C LEU A 357 7.87 -29.74 -15.10
N ALA A 358 8.12 -31.04 -15.21
CA ALA A 358 9.41 -31.65 -15.50
C ALA A 358 9.96 -31.27 -16.88
N VAL A 359 11.28 -31.08 -16.94
CA VAL A 359 12.05 -30.97 -18.19
C VAL A 359 12.65 -32.33 -18.50
N SER A 360 12.23 -32.95 -19.60
CA SER A 360 13.01 -34.00 -20.26
C SER A 360 14.01 -33.32 -21.21
N ALA A 361 15.29 -33.61 -21.00
CA ALA A 361 16.39 -33.10 -21.79
C ALA A 361 16.51 -33.80 -23.15
N SER A 362 16.82 -33.05 -24.21
CA SER A 362 17.67 -33.52 -25.30
C SER A 362 18.37 -32.36 -26.03
N GLY A 363 19.70 -32.45 -26.09
CA GLY A 363 20.50 -32.25 -27.30
C GLY A 363 20.55 -30.89 -28.02
N ALA A 364 21.70 -30.25 -27.86
CA ALA A 364 22.53 -29.67 -28.91
C ALA A 364 22.23 -28.27 -29.51
N ALA A 365 23.35 -27.56 -29.66
CA ALA A 365 23.70 -26.54 -30.65
C ALA A 365 23.15 -25.10 -30.49
N ALA A 366 24.10 -24.18 -30.65
CA ALA A 366 23.93 -22.75 -30.74
C ALA A 366 23.05 -22.34 -31.95
N GLY A 367 22.26 -21.27 -31.80
CA GLY A 367 21.68 -20.50 -32.92
C GLY A 367 20.16 -20.28 -32.90
N ALA A 368 19.74 -19.07 -32.49
CA ALA A 368 18.49 -18.33 -32.79
C ALA A 368 17.10 -18.96 -32.46
N PRO A 369 16.05 -18.13 -32.18
CA PRO A 369 15.34 -17.50 -33.29
C PRO A 369 15.03 -16.01 -33.09
N LEU A 370 15.40 -15.23 -34.10
CA LEU A 370 14.66 -14.03 -34.50
C LEU A 370 13.30 -14.48 -35.01
N GLY A 371 12.22 -13.88 -34.51
CA GLY A 371 10.98 -13.82 -35.28
C GLY A 371 11.17 -12.89 -36.47
N ASN A 372 11.82 -13.38 -37.52
CA ASN A 372 11.96 -12.86 -38.89
C ASN A 372 12.36 -11.38 -39.15
N ALA A 373 12.77 -10.59 -38.15
CA ALA A 373 13.25 -9.21 -38.39
C ALA A 373 14.46 -8.88 -37.51
N SER A 374 15.58 -8.49 -38.14
CA SER A 374 16.78 -8.04 -37.42
C SER A 374 16.55 -6.65 -36.78
N VAL A 375 17.30 -6.30 -35.73
CA VAL A 375 17.21 -4.96 -35.10
C VAL A 375 17.42 -3.84 -36.14
N ALA A 376 18.30 -4.07 -37.12
CA ALA A 376 18.51 -3.16 -38.24
C ALA A 376 17.24 -2.99 -39.11
N SER A 377 16.51 -4.08 -39.38
CA SER A 377 15.25 -4.03 -40.16
C SER A 377 14.10 -3.38 -39.39
N LEU A 378 14.10 -3.50 -38.05
CA LEU A 378 13.13 -2.84 -37.19
C LEU A 378 13.39 -1.33 -37.06
N LEU A 379 14.66 -0.93 -37.04
CA LEU A 379 15.06 0.48 -37.10
C LEU A 379 14.71 1.11 -38.45
N SER A 380 14.95 0.42 -39.56
CA SER A 380 14.65 0.94 -40.90
C SER A 380 13.15 1.03 -41.20
N SER A 381 12.32 0.21 -40.54
CA SER A 381 10.86 0.25 -40.64
C SER A 381 10.21 1.30 -39.72
N GLY A 382 10.99 2.00 -38.89
CA GLY A 382 10.49 2.98 -37.93
C GLY A 382 9.66 2.38 -36.78
N LEU A 383 9.62 1.05 -36.66
CA LEU A 383 8.88 0.36 -35.60
C LEU A 383 9.57 0.49 -34.23
N ILE A 384 10.89 0.73 -34.24
CA ILE A 384 11.70 1.05 -33.06
C ILE A 384 12.67 2.20 -33.38
N THR A 385 13.13 2.92 -32.35
CA THR A 385 14.11 4.01 -32.48
C THR A 385 15.53 3.56 -32.10
N ARG A 386 16.56 4.34 -32.49
CA ARG A 386 17.95 4.07 -32.10
C ARG A 386 18.17 4.10 -30.58
N GLN A 387 17.43 4.95 -29.88
CA GLN A 387 17.46 5.02 -28.42
C GLN A 387 16.78 3.81 -27.77
N GLU A 388 15.70 3.29 -28.36
CA GLU A 388 15.08 2.04 -27.91
C GLU A 388 16.03 0.85 -28.14
N ALA A 389 16.72 0.81 -29.28
CA ALA A 389 17.67 -0.24 -29.63
C ALA A 389 18.92 -0.28 -28.72
N SER A 390 19.30 0.84 -28.10
CA SER A 390 20.42 0.89 -27.14
C SER A 390 20.03 0.56 -25.70
N VAL A 391 18.73 0.46 -25.41
CA VAL A 391 18.19 0.29 -24.05
C VAL A 391 17.52 -1.06 -23.86
N TYR A 392 16.89 -1.62 -24.90
CA TYR A 392 16.08 -2.83 -24.81
C TYR A 392 16.75 -4.06 -25.42
N SER A 393 16.49 -5.23 -24.83
CA SER A 393 16.91 -6.52 -25.38
C SER A 393 16.18 -6.87 -26.67
N SER A 394 16.73 -7.77 -27.48
CA SER A 394 16.15 -8.17 -28.78
C SER A 394 14.71 -8.67 -28.67
N ASP A 395 14.36 -9.38 -27.60
CA ASP A 395 13.01 -9.90 -27.38
C ASP A 395 12.01 -8.78 -27.03
N GLN A 396 12.45 -7.76 -26.28
CA GLN A 396 11.65 -6.59 -25.96
C GLN A 396 11.41 -5.72 -27.20
N LEU A 397 12.44 -5.57 -28.05
CA LEU A 397 12.32 -4.87 -29.33
C LEU A 397 11.38 -5.61 -30.29
N ALA A 398 11.44 -6.94 -30.34
CA ALA A 398 10.52 -7.76 -31.12
C ALA A 398 9.07 -7.64 -30.62
N PHE A 399 8.86 -7.58 -29.31
CA PHE A 399 7.54 -7.35 -28.72
C PHE A 399 6.99 -5.95 -29.06
N LEU A 400 7.80 -4.91 -28.92
CA LEU A 400 7.44 -3.53 -29.28
C LEU A 400 7.09 -3.42 -30.77
N ALA A 401 7.91 -4.03 -31.63
CA ALA A 401 7.66 -4.08 -33.06
C ALA A 401 6.35 -4.82 -33.40
N ARG A 402 6.04 -5.95 -32.75
CA ARG A 402 4.77 -6.68 -32.93
C ARG A 402 3.55 -5.84 -32.53
N LYS A 403 3.62 -5.14 -31.39
CA LYS A 403 2.56 -4.22 -30.94
C LYS A 403 2.34 -3.05 -31.90
N ARG A 404 3.40 -2.57 -32.53
CA ARG A 404 3.37 -1.44 -33.47
C ARG A 404 3.07 -1.89 -34.91
N SER A 405 3.26 -3.17 -35.23
CA SER A 405 2.99 -3.73 -36.55
C SER A 405 1.49 -3.64 -36.91
N PRO A 406 1.12 -3.28 -38.15
CA PRO A 406 -0.29 -3.03 -38.52
C PRO A 406 -1.22 -4.26 -38.50
N SER A 407 -0.73 -5.49 -38.28
CA SER A 407 -1.49 -6.70 -38.59
C SER A 407 -2.34 -7.31 -37.46
N GLN A 408 -2.36 -6.76 -36.24
CA GLN A 408 -3.24 -7.28 -35.17
C GLN A 408 -4.28 -6.31 -34.61
N ARG A 409 -4.24 -5.02 -35.00
CA ARG A 409 -5.30 -4.06 -34.63
C ARG A 409 -6.58 -4.19 -35.46
N GLY A 410 -6.51 -4.83 -36.63
CA GLY A 410 -7.65 -4.96 -37.55
C GLY A 410 -8.57 -6.17 -37.32
N ALA A 411 -8.11 -7.23 -36.66
CA ALA A 411 -8.87 -8.47 -36.51
C ALA A 411 -9.82 -8.46 -35.30
N ALA A 412 -9.37 -7.93 -34.16
CA ALA A 412 -10.20 -7.81 -32.96
C ALA A 412 -11.36 -6.82 -33.12
N ALA A 413 -11.16 -5.75 -33.89
CA ALA A 413 -12.21 -4.77 -34.18
C ALA A 413 -13.32 -5.32 -35.09
N ARG A 414 -12.98 -6.22 -36.03
CA ARG A 414 -13.96 -6.84 -36.94
C ARG A 414 -14.76 -7.96 -36.27
N ALA A 415 -14.14 -8.72 -35.36
CA ALA A 415 -14.84 -9.76 -34.61
C ALA A 415 -15.86 -9.19 -33.60
N ALA A 416 -15.56 -8.03 -33.01
CA ALA A 416 -16.48 -7.36 -32.07
C ALA A 416 -17.66 -6.65 -32.76
N ALA A 417 -17.51 -6.24 -34.02
CA ALA A 417 -18.58 -5.61 -34.80
C ALA A 417 -19.59 -6.63 -35.36
N ALA A 418 -19.16 -7.87 -35.63
CA ALA A 418 -20.00 -8.92 -36.21
C ALA A 418 -20.96 -9.60 -35.21
N SER A 419 -20.83 -9.34 -33.90
CA SER A 419 -21.63 -10.00 -32.85
C SER A 419 -22.71 -9.11 -32.21
N MET A 420 -22.99 -7.93 -32.78
CA MET A 420 -24.04 -7.02 -32.32
C MET A 420 -25.29 -7.17 -33.21
N PRO A 421 -26.45 -7.61 -32.68
CA PRO A 421 -27.67 -7.71 -33.48
C PRO A 421 -28.20 -6.31 -33.81
N GLY A 422 -28.27 -5.97 -35.10
CA GLY A 422 -28.93 -4.75 -35.61
C GLY A 422 -28.03 -3.67 -36.24
N ALA A 423 -26.85 -4.03 -36.77
CA ALA A 423 -25.93 -3.09 -37.40
C ALA A 423 -26.28 -2.78 -38.87
N ALA A 424 -27.30 -1.95 -39.09
CA ALA A 424 -27.35 -1.11 -40.28
C ALA A 424 -26.63 0.20 -39.95
N GLY A 425 -25.45 0.42 -40.52
CA GLY A 425 -24.69 1.67 -40.36
C GLY A 425 -25.41 2.85 -41.02
N ALA A 426 -25.27 4.05 -40.44
CA ALA A 426 -25.92 5.24 -40.98
C ALA A 426 -25.34 5.65 -42.35
N GLY A 427 -26.23 6.00 -43.28
CA GLY A 427 -25.82 6.57 -44.57
C GLY A 427 -25.28 7.99 -44.42
N ALA A 428 -24.47 8.46 -45.39
CA ALA A 428 -23.91 9.81 -45.35
C ALA A 428 -24.97 10.93 -45.25
N ALA A 429 -26.16 10.70 -45.81
CA ALA A 429 -27.29 11.64 -45.72
C ALA A 429 -27.88 11.74 -44.29
N GLU A 430 -27.94 10.63 -43.56
CA GLU A 430 -28.45 10.60 -42.17
C GLU A 430 -27.49 11.30 -41.21
N VAL A 431 -26.18 11.09 -41.40
CA VAL A 431 -25.14 11.75 -40.59
C VAL A 431 -25.21 13.28 -40.76
N GLN A 432 -25.46 13.77 -41.98
CA GLN A 432 -25.66 15.19 -42.23
C GLN A 432 -26.94 15.73 -41.60
N ALA A 433 -28.04 14.96 -41.62
CA ALA A 433 -29.28 15.33 -40.96
C ALA A 433 -29.13 15.41 -39.42
N TRP A 434 -28.32 14.53 -38.81
CA TRP A 434 -28.05 14.60 -37.37
C TRP A 434 -27.13 15.75 -36.98
N LEU A 435 -26.18 16.12 -37.84
CA LEU A 435 -25.34 17.30 -37.65
C LEU A 435 -26.15 18.59 -37.72
N SER A 436 -27.07 18.70 -38.69
CA SER A 436 -27.90 19.91 -38.84
C SER A 436 -28.91 20.08 -37.70
N ARG A 437 -29.39 18.97 -37.12
CA ARG A 437 -30.28 18.96 -35.95
C ARG A 437 -29.53 19.01 -34.61
N GLY A 438 -28.19 19.05 -34.61
CA GLY A 438 -27.37 19.11 -33.39
C GLY A 438 -27.37 17.83 -32.54
N VAL A 439 -27.87 16.71 -33.08
CA VAL A 439 -27.94 15.41 -32.38
C VAL A 439 -26.52 14.87 -32.13
N ILE A 440 -25.63 15.07 -33.11
CA ILE A 440 -24.19 14.75 -33.03
C ILE A 440 -23.36 16.00 -33.36
N SER A 441 -22.13 16.09 -32.84
CA SER A 441 -21.22 17.21 -33.12
C SER A 441 -20.36 16.97 -34.36
N LYS A 442 -19.86 18.05 -34.98
CA LYS A 442 -18.90 17.94 -36.10
C LYS A 442 -17.64 17.15 -35.71
N GLN A 443 -17.19 17.30 -34.46
CA GLN A 443 -16.05 16.55 -33.94
C GLN A 443 -16.36 15.06 -33.79
N ALA A 444 -17.58 14.69 -33.38
CA ALA A 444 -18.01 13.30 -33.34
C ALA A 444 -18.05 12.69 -34.75
N ALA A 445 -18.60 13.41 -35.73
CA ALA A 445 -18.68 12.94 -37.12
C ALA A 445 -17.30 12.72 -37.77
N ALA A 446 -16.28 13.49 -37.37
CA ALA A 446 -14.91 13.31 -37.84
C ALA A 446 -14.14 12.17 -37.16
N THR A 447 -14.63 11.70 -36.00
CA THR A 447 -13.88 10.78 -35.12
C THR A 447 -14.42 9.35 -35.12
N PHE A 448 -15.73 9.16 -35.35
CA PHE A 448 -16.42 7.88 -35.15
C PHE A 448 -16.92 7.25 -36.46
N SER A 449 -17.01 5.92 -36.48
CA SER A 449 -17.55 5.19 -37.63
C SER A 449 -19.06 5.41 -37.80
N PRO A 450 -19.64 5.19 -38.99
CA PRO A 450 -21.07 5.36 -39.23
C PRO A 450 -21.98 4.55 -38.29
N GLU A 451 -21.54 3.37 -37.86
CA GLU A 451 -22.24 2.52 -36.89
C GLU A 451 -22.22 3.13 -35.48
N GLN A 452 -21.09 3.70 -35.07
CA GLN A 452 -20.94 4.38 -33.78
C GLN A 452 -21.74 5.68 -33.74
N LEU A 453 -21.82 6.40 -34.85
CA LEU A 453 -22.65 7.59 -34.99
C LEU A 453 -24.15 7.24 -34.92
N ALA A 454 -24.58 6.16 -35.56
CA ALA A 454 -25.95 5.66 -35.47
C ALA A 454 -26.35 5.30 -34.03
N PHE A 455 -25.44 4.65 -33.29
CA PHE A 455 -25.66 4.34 -31.88
C PHE A 455 -25.77 5.62 -31.02
N LEU A 456 -24.89 6.60 -31.23
CA LEU A 456 -24.90 7.87 -30.51
C LEU A 456 -26.18 8.68 -30.78
N ALA A 457 -26.65 8.70 -32.03
CA ALA A 457 -27.88 9.39 -32.41
C ALA A 457 -29.13 8.76 -31.77
N ARG A 458 -29.23 7.42 -31.77
CA ARG A 458 -30.33 6.68 -31.10
C ARG A 458 -30.38 6.94 -29.60
N LYS A 459 -29.23 6.97 -28.93
CA LYS A 459 -29.15 7.23 -27.48
C LYS A 459 -29.57 8.66 -27.10
N ARG A 460 -29.50 9.59 -28.05
CA ARG A 460 -29.89 11.01 -27.87
C ARG A 460 -31.30 11.32 -28.38
N GLY A 461 -32.10 10.30 -28.71
CA GLY A 461 -33.49 10.46 -29.13
C GLY A 461 -33.68 10.96 -30.56
N GLY A 462 -32.64 10.95 -31.40
CA GLY A 462 -32.74 11.31 -32.81
C GLY A 462 -33.09 10.11 -33.68
N ALA A 463 -34.28 9.56 -33.51
CA ALA A 463 -34.87 8.62 -34.47
C ALA A 463 -35.52 9.41 -35.63
#